data_AF-A0A6I1K6Z0-F1
#
_entry.id   AF-A0A6I1K6Z0-F1
#
_cell.length_a   1.000
_cell.length_b   1.000
_cell.length_c   1.000
_cell.angle_alpha   90.00
_cell.angle_beta   90.00
_cell.angle_gamma   90.00
#
_symmetry.space_group_name_H-M   'P 1'
#
loop_
_entity.id
_entity.type
_entity.pdbx_description
1 polymer ?
#
loop_
_entity_poly.entity_id
_entity_poly.type
_entity_poly.pdbx_seq_one_letter_code
_entity_poly.pdbx_strand_id
1 'polypeptide(L)'
;MAFKYSLLIGVEKFIDPKIPNVGHAQKDAEALAAVLTKIGYSQSEQTILVNEKATCTNVKYNLKQILRCAKPEDSILIFFSSHGYSNGGKTYLVCYDTRQGDMIGTSESLEEVFALLRTTESKQVLLFLDCCHAGLQFPEGEKSLLATMTYDEVQEFFSQSEYRAAFASCKDSEKSYWSDVLEHGVWTHVLIQALEGKEKRILEEKRYLRAANLQDYLAKAVPEQLRIVFSERRTQTPILFGSLNNNFLVADLGPLLAKEISETGNQDFPVKDSTFRNVERGSVKNLSGFVKGHKVLPYKSAATESFVQNIGAPDVEEKANELYDRIKSTFAYIRKDVSVSTSGASASIRAKDFNVDFELKQSASDPTEYVLTTEVSHFSSPAIVHADTFNEVFQGNVSTLRIEFQNSRNVAEFIDKIEETQNEAITINSYPPDNSFCKFTVEGVSASFVLHAKHLDVKLPGKPPRDMVEALIQAGKVLLLDDTTPKLLTP
;
A
#
# COMPACT_ATOMS: atom_id res chain seq x y z
N MET A 1 4.58 19.98 -20.22
CA MET A 1 4.47 19.16 -19.00
C MET A 1 5.33 19.86 -17.96
N ALA A 2 4.79 20.17 -16.78
CA ALA A 2 5.56 20.86 -15.74
C ALA A 2 6.62 19.92 -15.16
N PHE A 3 7.84 20.41 -15.01
CA PHE A 3 8.94 19.68 -14.39
C PHE A 3 8.91 19.84 -12.86
N LYS A 4 9.40 18.82 -12.17
CA LYS A 4 9.59 18.83 -10.73
C LYS A 4 11.07 18.68 -10.42
N TYR A 5 11.72 19.78 -10.04
CA TYR A 5 13.13 19.80 -9.68
C TYR A 5 13.30 19.53 -8.19
N SER A 6 14.33 18.79 -7.80
CA SER A 6 14.71 18.68 -6.39
C SER A 6 16.21 18.83 -6.16
N LEU A 7 16.54 19.50 -5.05
CA LEU A 7 17.89 19.58 -4.52
C LEU A 7 17.86 19.00 -3.09
N LEU A 8 18.49 17.84 -2.91
CA LEU A 8 18.46 17.05 -1.69
C LEU A 8 19.86 17.04 -1.08
N ILE A 9 20.01 17.69 0.07
CA ILE A 9 21.30 17.87 0.76
C ILE A 9 21.29 17.08 2.07
N GLY A 10 22.27 16.19 2.24
CA GLY A 10 22.49 15.42 3.47
C GLY A 10 23.94 15.48 3.92
N VAL A 11 24.22 16.17 5.03
CA VAL A 11 25.59 16.33 5.56
C VAL A 11 25.70 15.59 6.88
N GLU A 12 26.25 14.38 6.82
CA GLU A 12 26.49 13.55 8.00
C GLU A 12 27.91 13.74 8.53
N LYS A 13 28.88 13.91 7.62
CA LYS A 13 30.30 14.11 7.94
C LYS A 13 30.76 15.49 7.47
N PHE A 14 31.72 16.05 8.19
CA PHE A 14 32.28 17.37 7.90
C PHE A 14 33.79 17.28 7.66
N ILE A 15 34.33 18.16 6.81
CA ILE A 15 35.77 18.23 6.55
C ILE A 15 36.56 18.68 7.78
N ASP A 16 35.93 19.47 8.66
CA ASP A 16 36.49 19.88 9.93
C ASP A 16 36.07 18.87 11.02
N PRO A 17 37.00 18.07 11.56
CA PRO A 17 36.68 17.05 12.56
C PRO A 17 36.20 17.64 13.90
N LYS A 18 36.31 18.97 14.08
CA LYS A 18 35.77 19.64 15.27
C LYS A 18 34.27 19.88 15.18
N ILE A 19 33.67 19.73 14.00
CA ILE A 19 32.22 19.73 13.81
C ILE A 19 31.72 18.29 14.01
N PRO A 20 30.84 18.03 14.99
CA PRO A 20 30.36 16.67 15.23
C PRO A 20 29.49 16.16 14.08
N ASN A 21 29.54 14.85 13.82
CA ASN A 21 28.72 14.22 12.80
C ASN A 21 27.22 14.27 13.15
N VAL A 22 26.36 14.26 12.13
CA VAL A 22 24.90 14.16 12.24
C VAL A 22 24.48 12.78 11.76
N GLY A 23 23.82 11.97 12.59
CA GLY A 23 23.46 10.61 12.19
C GLY A 23 22.41 10.58 11.07
N HIS A 24 22.66 9.71 10.07
CA HIS A 24 21.72 9.34 9.00
C HIS A 24 21.33 10.46 8.01
N ALA A 25 21.92 11.64 8.06
CA ALA A 25 21.59 12.74 7.14
C ALA A 25 21.80 12.37 5.65
N GLN A 26 22.80 11.54 5.34
CA GLN A 26 22.98 11.00 4.00
C GLN A 26 21.80 10.08 3.61
N LYS A 27 21.44 9.14 4.48
CA LYS A 27 20.34 8.19 4.23
C LYS A 27 18.99 8.90 4.08
N ASP A 28 18.77 9.96 4.85
CA ASP A 28 17.59 10.80 4.76
C ASP A 28 17.41 11.41 3.36
N ALA A 29 18.48 12.02 2.81
CA ALA A 29 18.44 12.62 1.48
C ALA A 29 18.23 11.55 0.38
N GLU A 30 18.90 10.41 0.47
CA GLU A 30 18.78 9.30 -0.48
C GLU A 30 17.39 8.65 -0.44
N ALA A 31 16.84 8.41 0.74
CA ALA A 31 15.51 7.83 0.90
C ALA A 31 14.41 8.78 0.42
N LEU A 32 14.55 10.07 0.71
CA LEU A 32 13.61 11.07 0.19
C LEU A 32 13.66 11.11 -1.35
N ALA A 33 14.83 11.06 -1.97
CA ALA A 33 14.98 10.97 -3.44
C ALA A 33 14.23 9.75 -4.02
N ALA A 34 14.36 8.60 -3.36
CA ALA A 34 13.68 7.38 -3.76
C ALA A 34 12.15 7.55 -3.74
N VAL A 35 11.60 8.21 -2.72
CA VAL A 35 10.16 8.49 -2.64
C VAL A 35 9.71 9.54 -3.65
N LEU A 36 10.48 10.63 -3.82
CA LEU A 36 10.17 11.67 -4.81
C LEU A 36 10.08 11.10 -6.24
N THR A 37 10.93 10.12 -6.56
CA THR A 37 10.87 9.40 -7.84
C THR A 37 9.51 8.73 -8.05
N LYS A 38 8.94 8.14 -6.99
CA LYS A 38 7.64 7.44 -7.06
C LYS A 38 6.46 8.40 -7.27
N ILE A 39 6.61 9.68 -6.90
CA ILE A 39 5.56 10.72 -6.98
C ILE A 39 5.80 11.75 -8.10
N GLY A 40 6.62 11.38 -9.09
CA GLY A 40 6.74 12.08 -10.36
C GLY A 40 7.90 13.07 -10.48
N TYR A 41 8.88 13.04 -9.58
CA TYR A 41 10.16 13.72 -9.82
C TYR A 41 11.05 12.80 -10.67
N SER A 42 11.33 13.16 -11.92
CA SER A 42 12.24 12.36 -12.76
C SER A 42 13.66 12.41 -12.20
N GLN A 43 14.36 11.28 -12.21
CA GLN A 43 15.73 11.17 -11.68
C GLN A 43 16.70 12.19 -12.30
N SER A 44 16.49 12.58 -13.56
CA SER A 44 17.31 13.61 -14.24
C SER A 44 17.19 15.01 -13.60
N GLU A 45 16.08 15.28 -12.92
CA GLU A 45 15.79 16.57 -12.28
C GLU A 45 15.99 16.52 -10.76
N GLN A 46 16.55 15.41 -10.24
CA GLN A 46 16.92 15.26 -8.84
C GLN A 46 18.44 15.41 -8.68
N THR A 47 18.85 16.40 -7.91
CA THR A 47 20.25 16.59 -7.52
C THR A 47 20.42 16.18 -6.07
N ILE A 48 21.26 15.17 -5.83
CA ILE A 48 21.57 14.67 -4.47
C ILE A 48 23.01 15.04 -4.12
N LEU A 49 23.18 15.85 -3.08
CA LEU A 49 24.47 16.26 -2.56
C LEU A 49 24.63 15.70 -1.15
N VAL A 50 25.54 14.73 -0.98
CA VAL A 50 25.83 14.10 0.30
C VAL A 50 27.30 14.23 0.67
N ASN A 51 27.56 14.50 1.95
CA ASN A 51 28.91 14.63 2.53
C ASN A 51 29.84 15.47 1.63
N GLU A 52 30.92 14.88 1.10
CA GLU A 52 31.96 15.58 0.32
C GLU A 52 31.41 16.38 -0.87
N LYS A 53 30.23 16.00 -1.39
CA LYS A 53 29.55 16.70 -2.49
C LYS A 53 28.73 17.90 -2.02
N ALA A 54 28.32 17.94 -0.75
CA ALA A 54 27.49 18.97 -0.14
C ALA A 54 28.30 20.16 0.40
N THR A 55 29.16 20.72 -0.43
CA THR A 55 29.89 21.96 -0.12
C THR A 55 28.99 23.18 -0.33
N CYS A 56 29.22 24.30 0.37
CA CYS A 56 28.50 25.56 0.14
C CYS A 56 28.52 25.94 -1.35
N THR A 57 29.67 25.78 -1.99
CA THR A 57 29.84 26.06 -3.41
C THR A 57 28.94 25.18 -4.29
N ASN A 58 28.88 23.87 -4.02
CA ASN A 58 28.06 22.96 -4.81
C ASN A 58 26.56 23.18 -4.55
N VAL A 59 26.17 23.46 -3.31
CA VAL A 59 24.77 23.80 -2.96
C VAL A 59 24.33 25.04 -3.74
N LYS A 60 25.07 26.14 -3.64
CA LYS A 60 24.82 27.38 -4.40
C LYS A 60 24.81 27.16 -5.90
N TYR A 61 25.77 26.40 -6.43
CA TYR A 61 25.87 26.13 -7.86
C TYR A 61 24.65 25.39 -8.40
N ASN A 62 24.27 24.27 -7.76
CA ASN A 62 23.15 23.45 -8.23
C ASN A 62 21.81 24.16 -8.05
N LEU A 63 21.63 24.91 -6.95
CA LEU A 63 20.47 25.76 -6.79
C LEU A 63 20.36 26.75 -7.95
N LYS A 64 21.42 27.49 -8.28
CA LYS A 64 21.42 28.40 -9.43
C LYS A 64 21.11 27.71 -10.77
N GLN A 65 21.58 26.49 -10.99
CA GLN A 65 21.24 25.74 -12.20
C GLN A 65 19.74 25.43 -12.28
N ILE A 66 19.15 24.96 -11.19
CA ILE A 66 17.70 24.69 -11.11
C ILE A 66 16.91 25.97 -11.37
N LEU A 67 17.25 27.07 -10.68
CA LEU A 67 16.51 28.34 -10.80
C LEU A 67 16.59 28.93 -12.21
N ARG A 68 17.69 28.68 -12.96
CA ARG A 68 17.84 29.12 -14.35
C ARG A 68 16.96 28.33 -15.32
N CYS A 69 16.69 27.06 -15.02
CA CYS A 69 15.91 26.17 -15.88
C CYS A 69 14.42 26.18 -15.56
N ALA A 70 14.06 26.47 -14.31
CA ALA A 70 12.69 26.38 -13.81
C ALA A 70 11.78 27.46 -14.42
N LYS A 71 10.63 27.02 -14.94
CA LYS A 71 9.58 27.84 -15.53
C LYS A 71 8.44 28.11 -14.52
N PRO A 72 7.52 29.05 -14.80
CA PRO A 72 6.43 29.40 -13.89
C PRO A 72 5.56 28.24 -13.39
N GLU A 73 5.33 27.24 -14.24
CA GLU A 73 4.53 26.04 -13.95
C GLU A 73 5.30 24.92 -13.23
N ASP A 74 6.63 24.97 -13.24
CA ASP A 74 7.49 23.96 -12.62
C ASP A 74 7.50 24.10 -11.09
N SER A 75 7.85 23.03 -10.38
CA SER A 75 8.00 23.04 -8.92
C SER A 75 9.44 22.78 -8.50
N ILE A 76 9.89 23.46 -7.45
CA ILE A 76 11.22 23.30 -6.86
C ILE A 76 11.06 22.79 -5.42
N LEU A 77 11.68 21.66 -5.12
CA LEU A 77 11.78 21.11 -3.76
C LEU A 77 13.23 21.16 -3.29
N ILE A 78 13.46 21.71 -2.10
CA ILE A 78 14.78 21.70 -1.45
C ILE A 78 14.65 20.97 -0.13
N PHE A 79 15.52 19.99 0.11
CA PHE A 79 15.64 19.29 1.38
C PHE A 79 17.05 19.49 1.94
N PHE A 80 17.16 19.85 3.20
CA PHE A 80 18.45 20.04 3.86
C PHE A 80 18.47 19.35 5.23
N SER A 81 19.32 18.35 5.38
CA SER A 81 19.57 17.65 6.65
C SER A 81 21.03 17.82 7.07
N SER A 82 21.27 18.55 8.17
CA SER A 82 22.60 18.90 8.71
C SER A 82 22.49 19.59 10.09
N HIS A 83 23.60 20.12 10.60
CA HIS A 83 23.56 21.15 11.65
C HIS A 83 23.09 22.49 11.10
N GLY A 84 22.52 23.29 11.99
CA GLY A 84 22.14 24.66 11.74
C GLY A 84 22.38 25.55 12.96
N TYR A 85 22.63 26.84 12.73
CA TYR A 85 22.82 27.81 13.81
C TYR A 85 22.35 29.20 13.41
N SER A 86 22.09 30.08 14.39
CA SER A 86 21.85 31.50 14.14
C SER A 86 23.01 32.35 14.62
N ASN A 87 23.38 33.38 13.86
CA ASN A 87 24.34 34.41 14.26
C ASN A 87 23.77 35.78 13.92
N GLY A 88 23.67 36.67 14.91
CA GLY A 88 23.18 38.04 14.67
C GLY A 88 21.80 38.10 14.03
N GLY A 89 20.91 37.15 14.38
CA GLY A 89 19.54 37.07 13.85
C GLY A 89 19.40 36.40 12.47
N LYS A 90 20.49 35.91 11.89
CA LYS A 90 20.49 35.20 10.60
C LYS A 90 20.77 33.72 10.80
N THR A 91 20.05 32.87 10.07
CA THR A 91 20.25 31.43 10.12
C THR A 91 21.26 30.96 9.07
N TYR A 92 22.10 30.01 9.46
CA TYR A 92 23.14 29.39 8.65
C TYR A 92 22.98 27.88 8.66
N LEU A 93 23.20 27.27 7.51
CA LEU A 93 23.22 25.83 7.27
C LEU A 93 24.67 25.37 7.16
N VAL A 94 25.04 24.37 7.95
CA VAL A 94 26.42 23.84 7.96
C VAL A 94 26.58 22.89 6.77
N CYS A 95 27.53 23.20 5.90
CA CYS A 95 27.88 22.37 4.74
C CYS A 95 29.10 21.51 5.05
N TYR A 96 29.43 20.57 4.16
CA TYR A 96 30.58 19.68 4.35
C TYR A 96 31.90 20.43 4.55
N ASP A 97 32.10 21.52 3.82
CA ASP A 97 33.32 22.33 3.83
C ASP A 97 33.36 23.42 4.90
N THR A 98 32.34 23.49 5.77
CA THR A 98 32.32 24.42 6.90
C THR A 98 33.46 24.12 7.88
N ARG A 99 34.07 25.19 8.39
CA ARG A 99 35.19 25.16 9.33
C ARG A 99 34.79 25.81 10.65
N GLN A 100 35.11 25.17 11.76
CA GLN A 100 34.80 25.70 13.09
C GLN A 100 35.48 27.06 13.33
N GLY A 101 36.66 27.29 12.73
CA GLY A 101 37.41 28.55 12.87
C GLY A 101 36.83 29.73 12.07
N ASP A 102 35.86 29.50 11.18
CA ASP A 102 35.15 30.55 10.43
C ASP A 102 33.76 30.06 10.04
N MET A 103 32.89 29.83 11.04
CA MET A 103 31.56 29.27 10.79
C MET A 103 30.76 30.17 9.84
N ILE A 104 30.77 31.50 10.03
CA ILE A 104 30.01 32.46 9.22
C ILE A 104 30.50 32.48 7.76
N GLY A 105 31.81 32.56 7.54
CA GLY A 105 32.38 32.65 6.20
C GLY A 105 32.36 31.33 5.42
N THR A 106 32.17 30.20 6.11
CA THR A 106 32.21 28.86 5.49
C THR A 106 30.92 28.05 5.66
N SER A 107 29.84 28.67 6.13
CA SER A 107 28.49 28.09 6.13
C SER A 107 27.60 28.77 5.09
N GLU A 108 26.49 28.13 4.76
CA GLU A 108 25.52 28.66 3.82
C GLU A 108 24.48 29.51 4.55
N SER A 109 24.35 30.79 4.22
CA SER A 109 23.33 31.65 4.82
C SER A 109 21.95 31.36 4.22
N LEU A 110 20.95 31.15 5.07
CA LEU A 110 19.58 30.91 4.61
C LEU A 110 19.00 32.16 3.93
N GLU A 111 19.39 33.36 4.38
CA GLU A 111 19.09 34.62 3.70
C GLU A 111 19.59 34.64 2.25
N GLU A 112 20.81 34.14 1.99
CA GLU A 112 21.37 34.05 0.64
C GLU A 112 20.62 33.03 -0.22
N VAL A 113 20.26 31.88 0.35
CA VAL A 113 19.40 30.89 -0.30
C VAL A 113 18.05 31.51 -0.67
N PHE A 114 17.44 32.28 0.23
CA PHE A 114 16.20 33.00 -0.04
C PHE A 114 16.38 34.08 -1.11
N ALA A 115 17.47 34.85 -1.07
CA ALA A 115 17.77 35.82 -2.12
C ALA A 115 17.84 35.16 -3.50
N LEU A 116 18.45 33.97 -3.61
CA LEU A 116 18.43 33.17 -4.84
C LEU A 116 17.01 32.71 -5.20
N LEU A 117 16.25 32.18 -4.25
CA LEU A 117 14.87 31.73 -4.49
C LEU A 117 13.89 32.88 -4.85
N ARG A 118 14.24 34.15 -4.61
CA ARG A 118 13.45 35.29 -5.15
C ARG A 118 13.66 35.48 -6.65
N THR A 119 14.74 34.95 -7.23
CA THR A 119 15.07 35.11 -8.65
C THR A 119 14.42 34.08 -9.57
N THR A 120 13.80 33.02 -9.01
CA THR A 120 13.15 31.97 -9.82
C THR A 120 11.84 32.44 -10.43
N GLU A 121 11.58 32.01 -11.67
CA GLU A 121 10.27 32.19 -12.31
C GLU A 121 9.22 31.22 -11.76
N SER A 122 9.65 30.08 -11.19
CA SER A 122 8.75 29.09 -10.60
C SER A 122 7.93 29.69 -9.47
N LYS A 123 6.62 29.47 -9.54
CA LYS A 123 5.68 29.89 -8.50
C LYS A 123 5.72 28.95 -7.30
N GLN A 124 6.07 27.69 -7.52
CA GLN A 124 5.95 26.60 -6.56
C GLN A 124 7.30 26.25 -5.92
N VAL A 125 7.51 26.68 -4.68
CA VAL A 125 8.74 26.38 -3.92
C VAL A 125 8.37 25.70 -2.62
N LEU A 126 8.93 24.51 -2.39
CA LEU A 126 8.79 23.74 -1.16
C LEU A 126 10.17 23.54 -0.52
N LEU A 127 10.29 23.92 0.75
CA LEU A 127 11.52 23.75 1.51
C LEU A 127 11.30 22.81 2.70
N PHE A 128 12.18 21.84 2.89
CA PHE A 128 12.21 20.94 4.03
C PHE A 128 13.55 21.09 4.74
N LEU A 129 13.52 21.58 5.99
CA LEU A 129 14.69 21.80 6.83
C LEU A 129 14.68 20.80 7.98
N ASP A 130 15.55 19.79 7.90
CA ASP A 130 15.85 18.90 9.02
C ASP A 130 17.18 19.29 9.67
N CYS A 131 17.22 20.50 10.22
CA CYS A 131 18.45 21.06 10.79
C CYS A 131 18.35 21.21 12.32
N CYS A 132 19.35 20.72 13.06
CA CYS A 132 19.41 20.77 14.52
C CYS A 132 20.52 21.72 15.02
N HIS A 133 20.29 22.37 16.15
CA HIS A 133 21.26 23.24 16.84
C HIS A 133 22.26 22.49 17.76
N ALA A 134 21.90 21.30 18.26
CA ALA A 134 22.44 20.84 19.56
C ALA A 134 23.84 20.19 19.57
N GLY A 135 24.54 20.12 18.44
CA GLY A 135 25.83 19.43 18.35
C GLY A 135 27.06 20.34 18.43
N LEU A 136 26.95 21.60 18.03
CA LEU A 136 28.13 22.45 17.85
C LEU A 136 28.63 22.98 19.20
N GLN A 137 29.79 22.49 19.65
CA GLN A 137 30.53 23.09 20.76
C GLN A 137 31.36 24.25 20.20
N PHE A 138 31.03 25.47 20.58
CA PHE A 138 31.76 26.67 20.13
C PHE A 138 32.87 27.06 21.12
N PRO A 139 34.01 27.60 20.64
CA PRO A 139 35.04 28.20 21.50
C PRO A 139 34.47 29.26 22.45
N GLU A 140 35.04 29.38 23.65
CA GLU A 140 34.66 30.41 24.61
C GLU A 140 34.94 31.80 24.02
N GLY A 141 33.88 32.52 23.67
CA GLY A 141 33.92 33.82 22.98
C GLY A 141 32.87 33.97 21.88
N GLU A 142 32.63 32.90 21.10
CA GLU A 142 31.64 32.89 20.00
C GLU A 142 30.22 32.51 20.47
N LYS A 143 30.11 31.81 21.61
CA LYS A 143 28.83 31.48 22.26
C LYS A 143 27.94 32.70 22.56
N SER A 144 28.52 33.89 22.69
CA SER A 144 27.78 35.12 23.03
C SER A 144 27.12 35.78 21.81
N LEU A 145 27.51 35.42 20.58
CA LEU A 145 27.00 36.01 19.33
C LEU A 145 26.08 35.07 18.55
N LEU A 146 26.19 33.77 18.83
CA LEU A 146 25.45 32.71 18.19
C LEU A 146 24.22 32.33 19.04
N ALA A 147 23.04 32.55 18.49
CA ALA A 147 21.77 32.23 19.13
C ALA A 147 21.17 30.93 18.55
N THR A 148 20.15 30.44 19.24
CA THR A 148 19.18 29.46 18.72
C THR A 148 18.72 29.85 17.32
N MET A 149 18.58 28.89 16.39
CA MET A 149 18.05 29.13 15.03
C MET A 149 16.77 29.97 15.12
N THR A 150 16.70 31.09 14.41
CA THR A 150 15.48 31.91 14.35
C THR A 150 14.81 31.67 13.02
N TYR A 151 13.49 31.44 13.05
CA TYR A 151 12.72 31.24 11.83
C TYR A 151 12.04 32.52 11.33
N ASP A 152 12.39 33.69 11.87
CA ASP A 152 11.81 34.98 11.48
C ASP A 152 11.98 35.24 9.98
N GLU A 153 13.17 34.98 9.42
CA GLU A 153 13.42 35.13 7.98
C GLU A 153 12.68 34.09 7.12
N VAL A 154 12.46 32.88 7.65
CA VAL A 154 11.67 31.83 6.98
C VAL A 154 10.20 32.25 6.95
N GLN A 155 9.68 32.69 8.09
CA GLN A 155 8.33 33.21 8.21
C GLN A 155 8.11 34.41 7.28
N GLU A 156 9.04 35.36 7.23
CA GLU A 156 8.97 36.54 6.35
C GLU A 156 8.91 36.12 4.87
N PHE A 157 9.77 35.20 4.45
CA PHE A 157 9.84 34.77 3.06
C PHE A 157 8.58 34.03 2.59
N PHE A 158 8.08 33.11 3.41
CA PHE A 158 7.00 32.20 3.00
C PHE A 158 5.60 32.74 3.31
N SER A 159 5.43 33.65 4.27
CA SER A 159 4.11 34.24 4.60
C SER A 159 3.53 35.13 3.49
N GLN A 160 4.37 35.67 2.62
CA GLN A 160 3.96 36.62 1.57
C GLN A 160 3.63 35.96 0.23
N SER A 161 3.69 34.63 0.12
CA SER A 161 3.51 33.91 -1.15
C SER A 161 2.47 32.80 -1.07
N GLU A 162 1.49 32.83 -1.98
CA GLU A 162 0.40 31.85 -2.04
C GLU A 162 0.82 30.44 -2.46
N TYR A 163 2.00 30.29 -3.08
CA TYR A 163 2.48 29.05 -3.70
C TYR A 163 3.84 28.60 -3.15
N ARG A 164 4.20 29.04 -1.95
CA ARG A 164 5.47 28.64 -1.31
C ARG A 164 5.21 28.16 0.11
N ALA A 165 5.87 27.08 0.49
CA ALA A 165 5.80 26.54 1.83
C ALA A 165 7.19 26.07 2.30
N ALA A 166 7.43 26.16 3.60
CA ALA A 166 8.58 25.53 4.23
C ALA A 166 8.16 24.73 5.46
N PHE A 167 8.85 23.64 5.73
CA PHE A 167 8.73 22.93 6.99
C PHE A 167 10.07 22.84 7.67
N ALA A 168 10.05 23.01 8.99
CA ALA A 168 11.20 22.75 9.85
C ALA A 168 10.90 21.57 10.77
N SER A 169 11.92 20.76 11.02
CA SER A 169 11.78 19.54 11.81
C SER A 169 11.53 19.78 13.29
N CYS A 170 11.89 20.95 13.83
CA CYS A 170 11.64 21.33 15.22
C CYS A 170 11.49 22.85 15.38
N LYS A 171 10.96 23.29 16.53
CA LYS A 171 10.99 24.71 16.93
C LYS A 171 12.42 25.18 17.12
N ASP A 172 12.59 26.51 17.06
CA ASP A 172 13.85 27.21 17.29
C ASP A 172 14.61 26.63 18.49
N SER A 173 13.94 26.54 19.63
CA SER A 173 14.45 26.12 20.94
C SER A 173 14.53 24.60 21.15
N GLU A 174 14.23 23.79 20.13
CA GLU A 174 14.17 22.34 20.22
C GLU A 174 15.31 21.68 19.44
N LYS A 175 15.36 20.34 19.50
CA LYS A 175 16.36 19.53 18.78
C LYS A 175 15.64 18.66 17.76
N SER A 176 16.26 18.49 16.60
CA SER A 176 15.94 17.36 15.72
C SER A 176 16.75 16.14 16.12
N TYR A 177 16.08 15.00 16.26
CA TYR A 177 16.68 13.74 16.68
C TYR A 177 16.75 12.75 15.52
N TRP A 178 17.79 11.93 15.52
CA TRP A 178 17.95 10.76 14.64
C TRP A 178 17.97 9.48 15.46
N SER A 179 17.70 8.35 14.80
CA SER A 179 17.62 7.04 15.44
C SER A 179 18.30 5.96 14.61
N ASP A 180 19.16 5.17 15.25
CA ASP A 180 19.76 3.99 14.62
C ASP A 180 18.74 2.86 14.38
N VAL A 181 17.64 2.83 15.13
CA VAL A 181 16.55 1.86 14.90
C VAL A 181 15.74 2.23 13.65
N LEU A 182 15.55 3.53 13.41
CA LEU A 182 14.86 4.01 12.21
C LEU A 182 15.80 4.14 11.02
N GLU A 183 17.11 4.20 11.26
CA GLU A 183 18.16 4.56 10.30
C GLU A 183 17.93 5.92 9.62
N HIS A 184 17.26 6.84 10.32
CA HIS A 184 16.80 8.12 9.80
C HIS A 184 16.71 9.19 10.90
N GLY A 185 16.67 10.46 10.50
CA GLY A 185 16.07 11.53 11.29
C GLY A 185 14.62 11.18 11.64
N VAL A 186 14.18 11.38 12.89
CA VAL A 186 12.81 11.00 13.33
C VAL A 186 11.76 11.77 12.55
N TRP A 187 11.99 13.05 12.30
CA TRP A 187 11.11 13.86 11.47
C TRP A 187 11.13 13.42 10.00
N THR A 188 12.32 13.23 9.43
CA THR A 188 12.47 12.76 8.05
C THR A 188 11.82 11.40 7.84
N HIS A 189 11.93 10.48 8.80
CA HIS A 189 11.26 9.18 8.77
C HIS A 189 9.73 9.33 8.63
N VAL A 190 9.11 10.18 9.47
CA VAL A 190 7.66 10.42 9.43
C VAL A 190 7.25 11.14 8.16
N LEU A 191 8.04 12.10 7.67
CA LEU A 191 7.83 12.76 6.39
C LEU A 191 7.84 11.77 5.23
N ILE A 192 8.82 10.87 5.20
CA ILE A 192 8.93 9.79 4.21
C ILE A 192 7.67 8.93 4.24
N GLN A 193 7.20 8.52 5.43
CA GLN A 193 5.96 7.73 5.54
C GLN A 193 4.74 8.44 4.94
N ALA A 194 4.61 9.76 5.16
CA ALA A 194 3.53 10.55 4.57
C ALA A 194 3.62 10.61 3.03
N LEU A 195 4.83 10.83 2.49
CA LEU A 195 5.07 10.90 1.04
C LEU A 195 4.97 9.52 0.37
N GLU A 196 5.17 8.43 1.11
CA GLU A 196 4.90 7.05 0.67
C GLU A 196 3.41 6.68 0.73
N GLY A 197 2.53 7.57 1.23
CA GLY A 197 1.11 7.29 1.32
C GLY A 197 0.74 6.25 2.39
N LYS A 198 1.63 5.96 3.35
CA LYS A 198 1.37 5.02 4.45
C LYS A 198 0.25 5.50 5.38
N GLU A 199 0.06 6.82 5.47
CA GLU A 199 -1.07 7.42 6.17
C GLU A 199 -2.11 7.91 5.14
N LYS A 200 -3.10 7.07 4.82
CA LYS A 200 -4.11 7.40 3.79
C LYS A 200 -5.12 8.44 4.28
N ARG A 201 -5.27 8.65 5.61
CA ARG A 201 -6.28 9.55 6.20
C ARG A 201 -5.95 11.03 6.03
N ILE A 202 -4.69 11.37 5.72
CA ILE A 202 -4.23 12.75 5.56
C ILE A 202 -4.35 13.24 4.10
N LEU A 203 -4.85 12.37 3.21
CA LEU A 203 -4.98 12.65 1.78
C LEU A 203 -6.37 13.18 1.44
N GLU A 204 -6.41 14.29 0.72
CA GLU A 204 -7.63 14.78 0.10
C GLU A 204 -7.91 14.05 -1.20
N GLU A 205 -9.19 13.78 -1.46
CA GLU A 205 -9.65 13.01 -2.63
C GLU A 205 -8.90 11.67 -2.78
N LYS A 206 -8.41 11.12 -1.65
CA LYS A 206 -7.58 9.92 -1.56
C LYS A 206 -6.29 9.96 -2.38
N ARG A 207 -5.81 11.13 -2.82
CA ARG A 207 -4.55 11.24 -3.58
C ARG A 207 -3.68 12.45 -3.24
N TYR A 208 -4.28 13.57 -2.84
CA TYR A 208 -3.55 14.82 -2.70
C TYR A 208 -3.07 15.02 -1.26
N LEU A 209 -1.76 15.08 -1.07
CA LEU A 209 -1.16 15.48 0.19
C LEU A 209 -0.94 16.99 0.17
N ARG A 210 -1.58 17.71 1.09
CA ARG A 210 -1.47 19.16 1.22
C ARG A 210 -0.75 19.56 2.49
N ALA A 211 -0.23 20.78 2.49
CA ALA A 211 0.67 21.27 3.52
C ALA A 211 0.03 21.29 4.92
N ALA A 212 -1.23 21.72 5.02
CA ALA A 212 -1.97 21.73 6.29
C ALA A 212 -2.12 20.31 6.87
N ASN A 213 -2.58 19.36 6.04
CA ASN A 213 -2.74 17.97 6.46
C ASN A 213 -1.41 17.32 6.83
N LEU A 214 -0.35 17.60 6.08
CA LEU A 214 0.99 17.13 6.40
C LEU A 214 1.48 17.71 7.73
N GLN A 215 1.27 19.00 7.98
CA GLN A 215 1.67 19.64 9.24
C GLN A 215 0.92 19.05 10.43
N ASP A 216 -0.40 18.87 10.31
CA ASP A 216 -1.23 18.27 11.36
C ASP A 216 -0.81 16.83 11.68
N TYR A 217 -0.42 16.09 10.64
CA TYR A 217 0.13 14.75 10.79
C TYR A 217 1.49 14.76 11.49
N LEU A 218 2.45 15.55 10.98
CA LEU A 218 3.79 15.67 11.55
C LEU A 218 3.75 16.09 13.02
N ALA A 219 2.89 17.05 13.37
CA ALA A 219 2.72 17.53 14.74
C ALA A 219 2.24 16.46 15.75
N LYS A 220 1.61 15.38 15.26
CA LYS A 220 1.16 14.24 16.08
C LYS A 220 2.14 13.07 16.01
N ALA A 221 2.49 12.67 14.80
CA ALA A 221 3.28 11.47 14.53
C ALA A 221 4.73 11.60 14.98
N VAL A 222 5.35 12.78 14.92
CA VAL A 222 6.75 12.97 15.38
C VAL A 222 6.89 12.80 16.89
N PRO A 223 6.07 13.45 17.75
CA PRO A 223 6.08 13.16 19.19
C PRO A 223 5.76 11.70 19.54
N GLU A 224 4.86 11.04 18.79
CA GLU A 224 4.56 9.61 18.98
C GLU A 224 5.76 8.74 18.65
N GLN A 225 6.42 8.99 17.51
CA GLN A 225 7.60 8.25 17.08
C GLN A 225 8.77 8.43 18.05
N LEU A 226 8.96 9.62 18.61
CA LEU A 226 9.96 9.86 19.65
C LEU A 226 9.75 8.99 20.88
N ARG A 227 8.49 8.80 21.32
CA ARG A 227 8.16 7.93 22.48
C ARG A 227 8.37 6.45 22.21
N ILE A 228 8.24 6.02 20.95
CA ILE A 228 8.49 4.64 20.54
C ILE A 228 9.99 4.33 20.56
N VAL A 229 10.80 5.28 20.08
CA VAL A 229 12.22 5.05 19.83
C VAL A 229 13.11 5.35 21.04
N PHE A 230 12.73 6.32 21.87
CA PHE A 230 13.54 6.75 23.01
C PHE A 230 12.86 6.44 24.33
N SER A 231 13.61 5.85 25.25
CA SER A 231 13.19 5.62 26.63
C SER A 231 13.06 6.93 27.43
N GLU A 232 13.89 7.92 27.10
CA GLU A 232 13.85 9.25 27.70
C GLU A 232 12.88 10.17 26.97
N ARG A 233 12.21 11.05 27.73
CA ARG A 233 11.30 12.05 27.16
C ARG A 233 12.08 13.06 26.32
N ARG A 234 11.80 13.07 25.02
CA ARG A 234 12.32 14.06 24.06
C ARG A 234 11.17 14.87 23.47
N THR A 235 11.46 16.12 23.11
CA THR A 235 10.49 17.02 22.49
C THR A 235 11.03 17.49 21.15
N GLN A 236 10.21 17.32 20.12
CA GLN A 236 10.43 17.81 18.77
C GLN A 236 9.06 18.17 18.18
N THR A 237 8.89 19.44 17.85
CA THR A 237 7.63 20.03 17.38
C THR A 237 7.86 20.57 15.97
N PRO A 238 7.39 19.86 14.94
CA PRO A 238 7.50 20.31 13.55
C PRO A 238 6.74 21.61 13.30
N ILE A 239 7.25 22.46 12.41
CA ILE A 239 6.60 23.74 12.05
C ILE A 239 6.43 23.83 10.54
N LEU A 240 5.31 24.42 10.12
CA LEU A 240 5.03 24.87 8.76
C LEU A 240 5.09 26.40 8.69
N PHE A 241 5.75 26.92 7.65
CA PHE A 241 5.77 28.33 7.25
C PHE A 241 5.13 28.46 5.87
N GLY A 242 4.24 29.44 5.70
CA GLY A 242 3.49 29.65 4.45
C GLY A 242 2.18 30.38 4.69
N SER A 243 1.50 30.81 3.62
CA SER A 243 0.18 31.43 3.73
C SER A 243 -0.87 30.41 4.20
N LEU A 244 -1.44 30.65 5.40
CA LEU A 244 -2.49 29.82 6.03
C LEU A 244 -3.81 29.80 5.24
N ASN A 245 -3.99 30.72 4.29
CA ASN A 245 -5.21 30.78 3.48
C ASN A 245 -5.24 29.72 2.37
N ASN A 246 -4.11 29.10 2.04
CA ASN A 246 -4.01 28.19 0.90
C ASN A 246 -3.54 26.80 1.27
N ASN A 247 -4.31 25.84 0.76
CA ASN A 247 -4.11 24.41 0.85
C ASN A 247 -3.00 23.94 -0.10
N PHE A 248 -1.76 24.44 0.10
CA PHE A 248 -0.61 24.18 -0.80
C PHE A 248 -0.43 22.68 -1.06
N LEU A 249 -0.35 22.29 -2.33
CA LEU A 249 -0.17 20.89 -2.73
C LEU A 249 1.31 20.49 -2.52
N VAL A 250 1.55 19.60 -1.56
CA VAL A 250 2.89 19.05 -1.31
C VAL A 250 3.21 17.94 -2.31
N ALA A 251 2.26 17.02 -2.51
CA ALA A 251 2.43 15.89 -3.42
C ALA A 251 1.10 15.38 -3.97
N ASP A 252 1.13 14.92 -5.21
CA ASP A 252 0.10 14.07 -5.79
C ASP A 252 0.56 12.62 -5.70
N LEU A 253 -0.06 11.85 -4.79
CA LEU A 253 0.25 10.45 -4.55
C LEU A 253 -0.57 9.51 -5.43
N GLY A 254 -1.43 10.04 -6.33
CA GLY A 254 -2.25 9.24 -7.23
C GLY A 254 -1.47 8.18 -8.01
N PRO A 255 -0.32 8.51 -8.65
CA PRO A 255 0.50 7.52 -9.37
C PRO A 255 1.05 6.41 -8.46
N LEU A 256 1.45 6.76 -7.23
CA LEU A 256 1.96 5.82 -6.25
C LEU A 256 0.86 4.87 -5.79
N LEU A 257 -0.30 5.41 -5.42
CA LEU A 257 -1.46 4.65 -4.95
C LEU A 257 -2.09 3.81 -6.08
N ALA A 258 -2.05 4.28 -7.33
CA ALA A 258 -2.48 3.50 -8.48
C ALA A 258 -1.55 2.30 -8.73
N LYS A 259 -0.23 2.49 -8.58
CA LYS A 259 0.74 1.39 -8.60
C LYS A 259 0.55 0.44 -7.44
N GLU A 260 0.31 0.95 -6.24
CA GLU A 260 -0.06 0.14 -5.08
C GLU A 260 -1.32 -0.66 -5.40
N ILE A 261 -2.40 -0.08 -5.95
CA ILE A 261 -3.62 -0.81 -6.38
C ILE A 261 -3.36 -1.83 -7.51
N SER A 262 -2.30 -1.66 -8.30
CA SER A 262 -1.87 -2.63 -9.32
C SER A 262 -0.97 -3.74 -8.76
N GLU A 263 -0.17 -3.47 -7.73
CA GLU A 263 0.77 -4.39 -7.07
C GLU A 263 0.11 -5.13 -5.89
N THR A 264 -0.72 -4.44 -5.09
CA THR A 264 -1.68 -4.96 -4.09
C THR A 264 -2.97 -5.50 -4.70
N GLY A 265 -3.11 -5.45 -6.03
CA GLY A 265 -3.99 -6.36 -6.76
C GLY A 265 -3.72 -7.86 -6.44
N ASN A 266 -2.61 -8.16 -5.75
CA ASN A 266 -2.32 -9.48 -5.17
C ASN A 266 -2.58 -9.63 -3.65
N GLN A 267 -3.14 -8.63 -2.94
CA GLN A 267 -3.37 -8.71 -1.48
C GLN A 267 -4.74 -8.27 -0.96
N ASP A 268 -5.59 -7.58 -1.74
CA ASP A 268 -6.93 -7.14 -1.32
C ASP A 268 -8.05 -8.19 -1.43
N PHE A 269 -7.68 -9.47 -1.52
CA PHE A 269 -8.63 -10.58 -1.49
C PHE A 269 -8.86 -11.03 -0.03
N PRO A 270 -10.11 -11.16 0.45
CA PRO A 270 -10.41 -11.52 1.83
C PRO A 270 -10.19 -13.02 2.07
N VAL A 271 -8.93 -13.44 2.06
CA VAL A 271 -8.47 -14.84 2.09
C VAL A 271 -9.08 -15.67 3.21
N LYS A 272 -9.32 -15.06 4.38
CA LYS A 272 -9.90 -15.76 5.54
C LYS A 272 -11.34 -16.19 5.31
N ASP A 273 -12.09 -15.40 4.55
CA ASP A 273 -13.51 -15.61 4.28
C ASP A 273 -13.71 -16.18 2.87
N SER A 274 -12.66 -16.76 2.28
CA SER A 274 -12.68 -17.19 0.89
C SER A 274 -12.42 -18.68 0.71
N THR A 275 -13.13 -19.29 -0.23
CA THR A 275 -12.91 -20.68 -0.63
C THR A 275 -12.90 -20.81 -2.16
N PHE A 276 -12.03 -21.65 -2.70
CA PHE A 276 -12.13 -22.06 -4.10
C PHE A 276 -12.88 -23.37 -4.20
N ARG A 277 -13.81 -23.47 -5.13
CA ARG A 277 -14.75 -24.59 -5.22
C ARG A 277 -14.88 -25.11 -6.64
N ASN A 278 -15.12 -26.41 -6.73
CA ASN A 278 -15.65 -27.06 -7.91
C ASN A 278 -16.88 -27.89 -7.54
N VAL A 279 -17.82 -27.95 -8.47
CA VAL A 279 -19.03 -28.75 -8.33
C VAL A 279 -19.17 -29.60 -9.58
N GLU A 280 -18.84 -30.88 -9.45
CA GLU A 280 -19.00 -31.87 -10.49
C GLU A 280 -20.32 -32.61 -10.32
N ARG A 281 -21.02 -32.86 -11.44
CA ARG A 281 -22.29 -33.59 -11.46
C ARG A 281 -22.20 -34.71 -12.46
N GLY A 282 -22.79 -35.85 -12.11
CA GLY A 282 -22.87 -36.99 -13.00
C GLY A 282 -24.00 -37.93 -12.59
N SER A 283 -24.36 -38.85 -13.48
CA SER A 283 -25.35 -39.87 -13.13
C SER A 283 -24.82 -40.75 -12.00
N VAL A 284 -25.67 -41.07 -11.02
CA VAL A 284 -25.34 -42.04 -9.95
C VAL A 284 -24.89 -43.40 -10.53
N LYS A 285 -25.33 -43.74 -11.75
CA LYS A 285 -24.93 -44.97 -12.45
C LYS A 285 -23.47 -44.99 -12.89
N ASN A 286 -22.82 -43.82 -12.95
CA ASN A 286 -21.43 -43.68 -13.37
C ASN A 286 -20.44 -43.78 -12.22
N LEU A 287 -20.91 -43.86 -10.96
CA LEU A 287 -20.04 -44.06 -9.80
C LEU A 287 -19.42 -45.45 -9.83
N SER A 288 -18.14 -45.54 -9.49
CA SER A 288 -17.36 -46.78 -9.55
C SER A 288 -17.97 -47.94 -8.76
N GLY A 289 -18.61 -47.65 -7.62
CA GLY A 289 -19.28 -48.64 -6.79
C GLY A 289 -20.69 -49.03 -7.25
N PHE A 290 -21.20 -48.48 -8.36
CA PHE A 290 -22.54 -48.80 -8.84
C PHE A 290 -22.61 -50.19 -9.49
N VAL A 291 -23.45 -51.06 -8.93
CA VAL A 291 -23.65 -52.43 -9.46
C VAL A 291 -24.78 -52.47 -10.49
N LYS A 292 -24.47 -53.01 -11.68
CA LYS A 292 -25.43 -53.19 -12.78
C LYS A 292 -26.66 -53.99 -12.32
N GLY A 293 -27.85 -53.40 -12.47
CA GLY A 293 -29.13 -53.98 -12.04
C GLY A 293 -29.75 -53.31 -10.82
N HIS A 294 -29.00 -52.52 -10.06
CA HIS A 294 -29.57 -51.65 -9.04
C HIS A 294 -30.41 -50.52 -9.67
N LYS A 295 -31.50 -50.15 -8.98
CA LYS A 295 -32.35 -49.03 -9.40
C LYS A 295 -31.90 -47.76 -8.68
N VAL A 296 -31.66 -46.70 -9.45
CA VAL A 296 -31.51 -45.34 -8.90
C VAL A 296 -32.91 -44.79 -8.67
N LEU A 297 -33.22 -44.43 -7.43
CA LEU A 297 -34.55 -43.96 -7.06
C LEU A 297 -34.68 -42.46 -7.36
N PRO A 298 -35.77 -41.99 -7.99
CA PRO A 298 -35.92 -40.60 -8.44
C PRO A 298 -36.36 -39.66 -7.31
N TYR A 299 -36.01 -39.98 -6.06
CA TYR A 299 -36.31 -39.18 -4.88
C TYR A 299 -35.13 -39.19 -3.91
N LYS A 300 -35.08 -38.19 -3.04
CA LYS A 300 -34.04 -38.02 -2.02
C LYS A 300 -34.58 -38.38 -0.63
N SER A 301 -33.83 -39.21 0.09
CA SER A 301 -34.07 -39.65 1.46
C SER A 301 -32.73 -39.96 2.14
N ALA A 302 -32.68 -40.06 3.47
CA ALA A 302 -31.44 -40.43 4.17
C ALA A 302 -30.86 -41.78 3.68
N ALA A 303 -31.73 -42.73 3.31
CA ALA A 303 -31.31 -44.03 2.79
C ALA A 303 -30.74 -43.95 1.37
N THR A 304 -31.36 -43.17 0.48
CA THR A 304 -30.85 -42.99 -0.90
C THR A 304 -29.56 -42.16 -0.92
N GLU A 305 -29.46 -41.17 -0.05
CA GLU A 305 -28.22 -40.41 0.17
C GLU A 305 -27.10 -41.35 0.63
N SER A 306 -27.35 -42.15 1.67
CA SER A 306 -26.36 -43.12 2.18
C SER A 306 -25.96 -44.14 1.11
N PHE A 307 -26.91 -44.59 0.28
CA PHE A 307 -26.62 -45.46 -0.86
C PHE A 307 -25.65 -44.80 -1.85
N VAL A 308 -25.95 -43.57 -2.29
CA VAL A 308 -25.10 -42.81 -3.23
C VAL A 308 -23.72 -42.56 -2.62
N GLN A 309 -23.65 -42.20 -1.35
CA GLN A 309 -22.40 -41.99 -0.62
C GLN A 309 -21.55 -43.27 -0.55
N ASN A 310 -22.16 -44.42 -0.23
CA ASN A 310 -21.44 -45.69 -0.12
C ASN A 310 -20.85 -46.14 -1.46
N ILE A 311 -21.59 -45.99 -2.56
CA ILE A 311 -21.10 -46.41 -3.89
C ILE A 311 -20.11 -45.40 -4.49
N GLY A 312 -20.16 -44.13 -4.07
CA GLY A 312 -19.24 -43.08 -4.53
C GLY A 312 -18.00 -42.92 -3.65
N ALA A 313 -17.92 -43.61 -2.50
CA ALA A 313 -16.76 -43.54 -1.61
C ALA A 313 -15.42 -43.87 -2.30
N PRO A 314 -15.33 -44.91 -3.17
CA PRO A 314 -14.08 -45.19 -3.86
C PRO A 314 -13.67 -44.08 -4.84
N ASP A 315 -14.63 -43.46 -5.54
CA ASP A 315 -14.36 -42.33 -6.45
C ASP A 315 -13.80 -41.11 -5.70
N VAL A 316 -14.30 -40.84 -4.48
CA VAL A 316 -13.80 -39.77 -3.61
C VAL A 316 -12.39 -40.07 -3.12
N GLU A 317 -12.13 -41.30 -2.69
CA GLU A 317 -10.81 -41.73 -2.24
C GLU A 317 -9.77 -41.66 -3.36
N GLU A 318 -10.08 -42.15 -4.56
CA GLU A 318 -9.20 -42.08 -5.73
C GLU A 318 -8.84 -40.63 -6.05
N LYS A 319 -9.85 -39.75 -6.20
CA LYS A 319 -9.64 -38.34 -6.52
C LYS A 319 -8.84 -37.58 -5.46
N ALA A 320 -9.07 -37.88 -4.17
CA ALA A 320 -8.33 -37.28 -3.08
C ALA A 320 -6.86 -37.72 -3.07
N ASN A 321 -6.58 -38.98 -3.35
CA ASN A 321 -5.21 -39.51 -3.43
C ASN A 321 -4.45 -38.94 -4.64
N GLU A 322 -5.08 -38.86 -5.81
CA GLU A 322 -4.49 -38.24 -7.01
C GLU A 322 -4.12 -36.77 -6.76
N LEU A 323 -5.03 -36.01 -6.15
CA LEU A 323 -4.76 -34.60 -5.83
C LEU A 323 -3.71 -34.46 -4.72
N TYR A 324 -3.70 -35.35 -3.72
CA TYR A 324 -2.67 -35.38 -2.69
C TYR A 324 -1.27 -35.55 -3.29
N ASP A 325 -1.09 -36.50 -4.20
CA ASP A 325 0.21 -36.75 -4.85
C ASP A 325 0.63 -35.57 -5.72
N ARG A 326 -0.31 -34.95 -6.43
CA ARG A 326 -0.06 -33.73 -7.21
C ARG A 326 0.33 -32.54 -6.33
N ILE A 327 -0.37 -32.30 -5.22
CA ILE A 327 -0.05 -31.24 -4.25
C ILE A 327 1.36 -31.48 -3.70
N LYS A 328 1.62 -32.70 -3.21
CA LYS A 328 2.89 -33.04 -2.57
C LYS A 328 4.08 -32.88 -3.51
N SER A 329 3.95 -33.32 -4.75
CA SER A 329 5.00 -33.20 -5.77
C SER A 329 5.22 -31.74 -6.22
N THR A 330 4.16 -31.02 -6.56
CA THR A 330 4.26 -29.65 -7.10
C THR A 330 4.76 -28.63 -6.06
N PHE A 331 4.32 -28.77 -4.81
CA PHE A 331 4.78 -27.91 -3.71
C PHE A 331 6.08 -28.39 -3.05
N ALA A 332 6.63 -29.53 -3.49
CA ALA A 332 7.76 -30.21 -2.86
C ALA A 332 7.57 -30.42 -1.33
N TYR A 333 6.33 -30.69 -0.90
CA TYR A 333 6.01 -30.92 0.50
C TYR A 333 6.59 -32.24 0.99
N ILE A 334 7.16 -32.22 2.20
CA ILE A 334 7.59 -33.45 2.87
C ILE A 334 6.42 -34.11 3.61
N ARG A 335 6.58 -35.35 4.05
CA ARG A 335 5.52 -36.16 4.71
C ARG A 335 4.79 -35.41 5.84
N LYS A 336 5.47 -34.54 6.59
CA LYS A 336 4.88 -33.81 7.72
C LYS A 336 4.06 -32.58 7.31
N ASP A 337 4.24 -32.10 6.08
CA ASP A 337 3.62 -30.87 5.59
C ASP A 337 2.28 -31.13 4.89
N VAL A 338 1.96 -32.39 4.58
CA VAL A 338 0.71 -32.77 3.93
C VAL A 338 0.24 -34.16 4.33
N SER A 339 -1.04 -34.28 4.67
CA SER A 339 -1.71 -35.54 4.97
C SER A 339 -3.06 -35.62 4.27
N VAL A 340 -3.48 -36.82 3.89
CA VAL A 340 -4.83 -37.12 3.39
C VAL A 340 -5.54 -38.06 4.34
N SER A 341 -6.83 -37.86 4.54
CA SER A 341 -7.73 -38.72 5.30
C SER A 341 -9.03 -38.91 4.55
N THR A 342 -9.54 -40.14 4.50
CA THR A 342 -10.80 -40.49 3.83
C THR A 342 -11.79 -41.05 4.85
N SER A 343 -13.07 -40.76 4.66
CA SER A 343 -14.17 -41.22 5.52
C SER A 343 -15.45 -41.36 4.69
N GLY A 344 -15.62 -42.53 4.06
CA GLY A 344 -16.78 -42.80 3.21
C GLY A 344 -16.79 -41.88 1.98
N ALA A 345 -17.89 -41.14 1.79
CA ALA A 345 -18.07 -40.21 0.67
C ALA A 345 -17.40 -38.84 0.86
N SER A 346 -16.47 -38.73 1.81
CA SER A 346 -15.75 -37.51 2.11
C SER A 346 -14.25 -37.78 2.26
N ALA A 347 -13.44 -36.80 1.88
CA ALA A 347 -12.00 -36.83 2.09
C ALA A 347 -11.47 -35.43 2.43
N SER A 348 -10.39 -35.36 3.17
CA SER A 348 -9.72 -34.11 3.53
C SER A 348 -8.21 -34.24 3.33
N ILE A 349 -7.63 -33.28 2.63
CA ILE A 349 -6.19 -33.06 2.53
C ILE A 349 -5.86 -31.86 3.42
N ARG A 350 -5.03 -32.08 4.44
CA ARG A 350 -4.48 -31.03 5.28
C ARG A 350 -3.06 -30.75 4.82
N ALA A 351 -2.83 -29.63 4.16
CA ALA A 351 -1.51 -29.17 3.77
C ALA A 351 -1.07 -28.01 4.65
N LYS A 352 0.24 -27.70 4.63
CA LYS A 352 0.84 -26.62 5.40
C LYS A 352 0.18 -25.26 5.13
N ASP A 353 -0.17 -25.00 3.87
CA ASP A 353 -0.60 -23.67 3.43
C ASP A 353 -2.10 -23.56 3.13
N PHE A 354 -2.84 -24.68 3.08
CA PHE A 354 -4.28 -24.74 2.79
C PHE A 354 -4.85 -26.13 3.10
N ASN A 355 -6.17 -26.24 3.09
CA ASN A 355 -6.89 -27.52 3.18
C ASN A 355 -7.71 -27.75 1.91
N VAL A 356 -7.90 -29.02 1.55
CA VAL A 356 -8.81 -29.43 0.48
C VAL A 356 -9.80 -30.44 1.02
N ASP A 357 -11.09 -30.15 0.91
CA ASP A 357 -12.16 -31.02 1.35
C ASP A 357 -12.98 -31.50 0.14
N PHE A 358 -13.34 -32.78 0.17
CA PHE A 358 -14.16 -33.44 -0.83
C PHE A 358 -15.43 -33.96 -0.17
N GLU A 359 -16.57 -33.76 -0.83
CA GLU A 359 -17.84 -34.29 -0.37
C GLU A 359 -18.72 -34.71 -1.54
N LEU A 360 -19.14 -35.98 -1.54
CA LEU A 360 -20.08 -36.53 -2.51
C LEU A 360 -21.47 -36.68 -1.90
N LYS A 361 -22.47 -36.12 -2.56
CA LYS A 361 -23.88 -36.13 -2.13
C LYS A 361 -24.83 -36.50 -3.26
N GLN A 362 -26.04 -36.95 -2.91
CA GLN A 362 -27.14 -37.06 -3.87
C GLN A 362 -27.67 -35.66 -4.21
N SER A 363 -27.82 -35.35 -5.50
CA SER A 363 -28.32 -34.05 -5.96
C SER A 363 -29.75 -33.80 -5.44
N ALA A 364 -30.00 -32.59 -4.93
CA ALA A 364 -31.32 -32.19 -4.46
C ALA A 364 -32.27 -31.79 -5.61
N SER A 365 -31.71 -31.31 -6.73
CA SER A 365 -32.48 -30.87 -7.90
C SER A 365 -32.83 -32.03 -8.84
N ASP A 366 -31.94 -33.01 -8.93
CA ASP A 366 -32.15 -34.26 -9.68
C ASP A 366 -31.61 -35.43 -8.85
N PRO A 367 -32.46 -36.16 -8.10
CA PRO A 367 -32.01 -37.27 -7.26
C PRO A 367 -31.33 -38.42 -8.01
N THR A 368 -31.37 -38.45 -9.34
CA THR A 368 -30.67 -39.45 -10.15
C THR A 368 -29.21 -39.12 -10.43
N GLU A 369 -28.77 -37.94 -10.01
CA GLU A 369 -27.39 -37.45 -10.11
C GLU A 369 -26.69 -37.41 -8.75
N TYR A 370 -25.36 -37.57 -8.79
CA TYR A 370 -24.49 -37.22 -7.68
C TYR A 370 -23.95 -35.79 -7.86
N VAL A 371 -23.51 -35.19 -6.76
CA VAL A 371 -22.80 -33.91 -6.71
C VAL A 371 -21.53 -34.13 -5.92
N LEU A 372 -20.38 -34.01 -6.58
CA LEU A 372 -19.07 -34.03 -5.94
C LEU A 372 -18.57 -32.59 -5.80
N THR A 373 -18.40 -32.14 -4.56
CA THR A 373 -17.84 -30.83 -4.24
C THR A 373 -16.38 -30.99 -3.85
N THR A 374 -15.50 -30.22 -4.48
CA THR A 374 -14.11 -30.02 -4.04
C THR A 374 -14.00 -28.58 -3.54
N GLU A 375 -13.51 -28.38 -2.33
CA GLU A 375 -13.35 -27.07 -1.71
C GLU A 375 -11.93 -26.89 -1.19
N VAL A 376 -11.28 -25.78 -1.57
CA VAL A 376 -9.97 -25.38 -1.08
C VAL A 376 -10.15 -24.19 -0.16
N SER A 377 -9.65 -24.29 1.07
CA SER A 377 -9.92 -23.34 2.15
C SER A 377 -8.73 -23.21 3.12
N HIS A 378 -8.87 -22.41 4.18
CA HIS A 378 -7.90 -22.28 5.27
C HIS A 378 -6.48 -21.90 4.82
N PHE A 379 -6.36 -20.87 3.98
CA PHE A 379 -5.08 -20.41 3.46
C PHE A 379 -4.20 -19.77 4.56
N SER A 380 -2.92 -20.12 4.59
CA SER A 380 -1.94 -19.57 5.54
C SER A 380 -1.59 -18.10 5.25
N SER A 381 -1.66 -17.69 3.97
CA SER A 381 -1.32 -16.34 3.50
C SER A 381 -2.01 -16.02 2.18
N PRO A 382 -2.38 -14.76 1.90
CA PRO A 382 -2.88 -14.32 0.59
C PRO A 382 -1.96 -14.65 -0.58
N ALA A 383 -0.65 -14.62 -0.37
CA ALA A 383 0.31 -14.82 -1.45
C ALA A 383 0.21 -16.20 -2.12
N ILE A 384 -0.36 -17.21 -1.44
CA ILE A 384 -0.45 -18.58 -1.94
C ILE A 384 -1.28 -18.68 -3.22
N VAL A 385 -2.35 -17.89 -3.36
CA VAL A 385 -3.25 -17.96 -4.53
C VAL A 385 -2.61 -17.41 -5.80
N HIS A 386 -1.53 -16.63 -5.64
CA HIS A 386 -0.73 -16.08 -6.75
C HIS A 386 0.49 -16.93 -7.08
N ALA A 387 0.82 -17.94 -6.26
CA ALA A 387 1.95 -18.83 -6.54
C ALA A 387 1.66 -19.69 -7.79
N ASP A 388 2.65 -19.81 -8.68
CA ASP A 388 2.51 -20.64 -9.88
C ASP A 388 2.21 -22.10 -9.54
N THR A 389 2.80 -22.62 -8.47
CA THR A 389 2.54 -23.98 -7.97
C THR A 389 1.08 -24.20 -7.57
N PHE A 390 0.45 -23.24 -6.90
CA PHE A 390 -0.96 -23.31 -6.53
C PHE A 390 -1.86 -23.29 -7.76
N ASN A 391 -1.57 -22.37 -8.68
CA ASN A 391 -2.32 -22.23 -9.92
C ASN A 391 -2.19 -23.47 -10.81
N GLU A 392 -1.00 -24.05 -10.90
CA GLU A 392 -0.75 -25.28 -11.63
C GLU A 392 -1.57 -26.44 -11.08
N VAL A 393 -1.60 -26.64 -9.75
CA VAL A 393 -2.35 -27.75 -9.14
C VAL A 393 -3.86 -27.61 -9.33
N PHE A 394 -4.38 -26.40 -9.13
CA PHE A 394 -5.82 -26.17 -9.04
C PHE A 394 -6.48 -25.67 -10.33
N GLN A 395 -5.70 -25.30 -11.35
CA GLN A 395 -6.25 -25.01 -12.67
C GLN A 395 -7.03 -26.22 -13.20
N GLY A 396 -8.31 -26.00 -13.54
CA GLY A 396 -9.24 -27.03 -13.99
C GLY A 396 -9.85 -27.89 -12.88
N ASN A 397 -9.29 -27.86 -11.67
CA ASN A 397 -9.83 -28.54 -10.49
C ASN A 397 -10.72 -27.66 -9.63
N VAL A 398 -10.67 -26.34 -9.80
CA VAL A 398 -11.60 -25.35 -9.23
C VAL A 398 -12.14 -24.45 -10.33
N SER A 399 -13.38 -23.98 -10.17
CA SER A 399 -14.07 -23.15 -11.16
C SER A 399 -14.78 -21.94 -10.56
N THR A 400 -14.87 -21.90 -9.23
CA THR A 400 -15.60 -20.87 -8.49
C THR A 400 -14.75 -20.37 -7.35
N LEU A 401 -14.65 -19.06 -7.20
CA LEU A 401 -14.15 -18.42 -6.00
C LEU A 401 -15.34 -17.90 -5.21
N ARG A 402 -15.48 -18.33 -3.95
CA ARG A 402 -16.55 -17.91 -3.05
C ARG A 402 -16.00 -16.98 -1.99
N ILE A 403 -16.65 -15.85 -1.80
CA ILE A 403 -16.40 -14.88 -0.73
C ILE A 403 -17.58 -14.91 0.24
N GLU A 404 -17.36 -15.30 1.48
CA GLU A 404 -18.39 -15.20 2.52
C GLU A 404 -18.47 -13.78 3.07
N PHE A 405 -19.69 -13.34 3.38
CA PHE A 405 -19.93 -12.05 4.00
C PHE A 405 -20.12 -12.21 5.51
N GLN A 406 -19.48 -11.32 6.29
CA GLN A 406 -19.72 -11.25 7.73
C GLN A 406 -21.17 -10.88 8.07
N ASN A 407 -21.78 -10.02 7.24
CA ASN A 407 -23.17 -9.58 7.36
C ASN A 407 -23.96 -9.95 6.10
N SER A 408 -25.21 -10.37 6.26
CA SER A 408 -26.05 -10.71 5.10
C SER A 408 -26.34 -9.49 4.23
N ARG A 409 -26.25 -9.66 2.92
CA ARG A 409 -26.61 -8.67 1.91
C ARG A 409 -28.06 -8.86 1.47
N ASN A 410 -28.73 -7.75 1.14
CA ASN A 410 -30.07 -7.75 0.57
C ASN A 410 -29.98 -7.89 -0.96
N VAL A 411 -30.29 -9.09 -1.47
CA VAL A 411 -30.20 -9.38 -2.90
C VAL A 411 -31.27 -8.61 -3.70
N ALA A 412 -32.47 -8.42 -3.13
CA ALA A 412 -33.54 -7.69 -3.79
C ALA A 412 -33.15 -6.22 -3.99
N GLU A 413 -32.64 -5.57 -2.93
CA GLU A 413 -32.15 -4.18 -3.01
C GLU A 413 -31.01 -4.01 -4.02
N PHE A 414 -30.14 -5.02 -4.17
CA PHE A 414 -29.10 -5.00 -5.19
C PHE A 414 -29.69 -5.05 -6.61
N ILE A 415 -30.69 -5.91 -6.85
CA ILE A 415 -31.41 -5.99 -8.13
C ILE A 415 -32.12 -4.67 -8.42
N ASP A 416 -32.95 -4.20 -7.49
CA ASP A 416 -33.75 -2.99 -7.62
C ASP A 416 -32.86 -1.79 -7.98
N LYS A 417 -31.74 -1.62 -7.27
CA LYS A 417 -30.84 -0.50 -7.52
C LYS A 417 -30.23 -0.52 -8.92
N ILE A 418 -29.86 -1.69 -9.43
CA ILE A 418 -29.29 -1.83 -10.79
C ILE A 418 -30.36 -1.55 -11.85
N GLU A 419 -31.57 -2.09 -11.67
CA GLU A 419 -32.68 -1.90 -12.63
C GLU A 419 -33.19 -0.45 -12.64
N GLU A 420 -33.28 0.21 -11.48
CA GLU A 420 -33.72 1.60 -11.35
C GLU A 420 -32.71 2.60 -11.94
N THR A 421 -31.42 2.34 -11.77
CA THR A 421 -30.35 3.25 -12.21
C THR A 421 -29.93 3.06 -13.66
N GLN A 422 -30.44 2.02 -14.33
CA GLN A 422 -30.00 1.62 -15.68
C GLN A 422 -28.48 1.51 -15.78
N ASN A 423 -27.88 0.82 -14.81
CA ASN A 423 -26.43 0.71 -14.70
C ASN A 423 -25.83 0.06 -15.97
N GLU A 424 -24.94 0.78 -16.67
CA GLU A 424 -24.29 0.28 -17.88
C GLU A 424 -23.16 -0.73 -17.58
N ALA A 425 -22.57 -0.65 -16.38
CA ALA A 425 -21.45 -1.48 -15.97
C ALA A 425 -21.85 -2.90 -15.50
N ILE A 426 -23.11 -3.12 -15.08
CA ILE A 426 -23.60 -4.41 -14.59
C ILE A 426 -24.77 -4.89 -15.44
N THR A 427 -24.64 -6.08 -16.01
CA THR A 427 -25.76 -6.77 -16.67
C THR A 427 -26.29 -7.88 -15.79
N ILE A 428 -27.54 -7.74 -15.31
CA ILE A 428 -28.25 -8.84 -14.64
C ILE A 428 -28.62 -9.90 -15.68
N ASN A 429 -28.19 -11.14 -15.47
CA ASN A 429 -28.49 -12.26 -16.37
C ASN A 429 -29.74 -13.02 -15.95
N SER A 430 -29.93 -13.26 -14.65
CA SER A 430 -31.11 -13.96 -14.11
C SER A 430 -31.18 -13.92 -12.58
N TYR A 431 -32.38 -13.89 -12.02
CA TYR A 431 -32.68 -14.14 -10.61
C TYR A 431 -34.02 -14.92 -10.47
N PRO A 432 -34.20 -15.75 -9.43
CA PRO A 432 -35.47 -16.42 -9.15
C PRO A 432 -36.50 -15.47 -8.53
N PRO A 433 -37.82 -15.78 -8.58
CA PRO A 433 -38.87 -14.91 -8.03
C PRO A 433 -38.79 -14.62 -6.53
N ASP A 434 -38.08 -15.46 -5.77
CA ASP A 434 -37.86 -15.29 -4.33
C ASP A 434 -36.62 -14.45 -4.01
N ASN A 435 -35.89 -13.95 -5.02
CA ASN A 435 -34.66 -13.18 -4.91
C ASN A 435 -33.58 -13.86 -4.06
N SER A 436 -33.57 -15.20 -4.02
CA SER A 436 -32.58 -15.97 -3.25
C SER A 436 -31.13 -15.82 -3.76
N PHE A 437 -30.96 -15.44 -5.03
CA PHE A 437 -29.67 -15.05 -5.62
C PHE A 437 -29.85 -14.15 -6.85
N CYS A 438 -28.80 -13.45 -7.25
CA CYS A 438 -28.73 -12.72 -8.52
C CYS A 438 -27.50 -13.14 -9.31
N LYS A 439 -27.67 -13.57 -10.57
CA LYS A 439 -26.57 -13.80 -11.51
C LYS A 439 -26.36 -12.57 -12.38
N PHE A 440 -25.13 -12.11 -12.47
CA PHE A 440 -24.77 -10.92 -13.24
C PHE A 440 -23.36 -11.02 -13.83
N THR A 441 -23.09 -10.17 -14.81
CA THR A 441 -21.77 -9.94 -15.40
C THR A 441 -21.41 -8.47 -15.28
N VAL A 442 -20.11 -8.18 -15.21
CA VAL A 442 -19.58 -6.82 -15.12
C VAL A 442 -18.85 -6.49 -16.42
N GLU A 443 -19.09 -5.31 -16.96
CA GLU A 443 -18.45 -4.85 -18.20
C GLU A 443 -16.91 -4.86 -18.05
N GLY A 444 -16.22 -5.37 -19.06
CA GLY A 444 -14.76 -5.48 -19.06
C GLY A 444 -14.19 -6.62 -18.20
N VAL A 445 -15.03 -7.37 -17.47
CA VAL A 445 -14.60 -8.48 -16.60
C VAL A 445 -14.97 -9.82 -17.22
N SER A 446 -13.96 -10.67 -17.46
CA SER A 446 -14.15 -11.99 -18.07
C SER A 446 -14.57 -13.06 -17.05
N ALA A 447 -15.60 -12.80 -16.24
CA ALA A 447 -16.16 -13.77 -15.28
C ALA A 447 -17.67 -13.56 -15.07
N SER A 448 -18.36 -14.58 -14.57
CA SER A 448 -19.76 -14.47 -14.16
C SER A 448 -19.87 -14.47 -12.65
N PHE A 449 -20.80 -13.68 -12.10
CA PHE A 449 -20.96 -13.49 -10.67
C PHE A 449 -22.32 -14.02 -10.22
N VAL A 450 -22.38 -14.59 -9.02
CA VAL A 450 -23.64 -14.99 -8.38
C VAL A 450 -23.66 -14.44 -6.96
N LEU A 451 -24.48 -13.42 -6.73
CA LEU A 451 -24.69 -12.85 -5.41
C LEU A 451 -25.75 -13.64 -4.65
N HIS A 452 -25.38 -14.15 -3.49
CA HIS A 452 -26.29 -14.67 -2.49
C HIS A 452 -26.30 -13.74 -1.27
N ALA A 453 -27.29 -13.92 -0.38
CA ALA A 453 -27.36 -13.12 0.85
C ALA A 453 -26.10 -13.26 1.73
N LYS A 454 -25.45 -14.42 1.77
CA LYS A 454 -24.29 -14.68 2.66
C LYS A 454 -22.95 -14.79 1.94
N HIS A 455 -22.93 -14.79 0.62
CA HIS A 455 -21.69 -14.95 -0.13
C HIS A 455 -21.82 -14.44 -1.57
N LEU A 456 -20.67 -14.19 -2.19
CA LEU A 456 -20.53 -13.93 -3.62
C LEU A 456 -19.71 -15.04 -4.26
N ASP A 457 -20.23 -15.63 -5.33
CA ASP A 457 -19.49 -16.59 -6.15
C ASP A 457 -18.99 -15.90 -7.44
N VAL A 458 -17.69 -15.99 -7.70
CA VAL A 458 -17.04 -15.60 -8.95
C VAL A 458 -16.74 -16.87 -9.74
N LYS A 459 -17.39 -17.05 -10.89
CA LYS A 459 -17.32 -18.28 -11.68
C LYS A 459 -16.51 -18.07 -12.94
N LEU A 460 -15.44 -18.85 -13.08
CA LEU A 460 -14.53 -18.83 -14.21
C LEU A 460 -13.97 -20.24 -14.49
N PRO A 461 -14.72 -21.10 -15.20
CA PRO A 461 -14.35 -22.50 -15.41
C PRO A 461 -13.10 -22.65 -16.29
N GLY A 462 -12.22 -23.58 -15.93
CA GLY A 462 -11.03 -23.96 -16.71
C GLY A 462 -9.87 -22.97 -16.63
N LYS A 463 -10.02 -21.85 -15.91
CA LYS A 463 -8.95 -20.87 -15.68
C LYS A 463 -8.21 -21.13 -14.36
N PRO A 464 -6.97 -20.64 -14.22
CA PRO A 464 -6.25 -20.63 -12.95
C PRO A 464 -7.03 -19.90 -11.84
N PRO A 465 -6.86 -20.31 -10.57
CA PRO A 465 -7.38 -19.60 -9.39
C PRO A 465 -7.08 -18.10 -9.36
N ARG A 466 -5.86 -17.68 -9.74
CA ARG A 466 -5.47 -16.26 -9.76
C ARG A 466 -6.39 -15.41 -10.65
N ASP A 467 -6.84 -15.95 -11.79
CA ASP A 467 -7.70 -15.25 -12.73
C ASP A 467 -9.09 -14.97 -12.09
N MET A 468 -9.57 -15.84 -11.20
CA MET A 468 -10.81 -15.59 -10.43
C MET A 468 -10.63 -14.45 -9.43
N VAL A 469 -9.46 -14.37 -8.77
CA VAL A 469 -9.13 -13.28 -7.85
C VAL A 469 -8.98 -11.96 -8.62
N GLU A 470 -8.30 -11.98 -9.76
CA GLU A 470 -8.17 -10.82 -10.64
C GLU A 470 -9.54 -10.34 -11.13
N ALA A 471 -10.43 -11.25 -11.54
CA ALA A 471 -11.78 -10.91 -11.95
C ALA A 471 -12.59 -10.26 -10.82
N LEU A 472 -12.47 -10.76 -9.58
CA LEU A 472 -13.10 -10.16 -8.41
C LEU A 472 -12.60 -8.73 -8.18
N ILE A 473 -11.29 -8.51 -8.28
CA ILE A 473 -10.65 -7.20 -8.07
C ILE A 473 -11.03 -6.22 -9.18
N GLN A 474 -11.04 -6.67 -10.43
CA GLN A 474 -11.49 -5.85 -11.57
C GLN A 474 -12.95 -5.46 -11.41
N ALA A 475 -13.82 -6.41 -11.06
CA ALA A 475 -15.22 -6.11 -10.76
C ALA A 475 -15.32 -5.10 -9.62
N GLY A 476 -14.61 -5.31 -8.51
CA GLY A 476 -14.57 -4.35 -7.39
C GLY A 476 -14.20 -2.93 -7.82
N LYS A 477 -13.20 -2.77 -8.71
CA LYS A 477 -12.81 -1.46 -9.25
C LYS A 477 -13.93 -0.81 -10.05
N VAL A 478 -14.58 -1.56 -10.95
CA VAL A 478 -15.72 -1.07 -11.75
C VAL A 478 -16.88 -0.66 -10.84
N LEU A 479 -17.20 -1.50 -9.85
CA LEU A 479 -18.30 -1.29 -8.90
C LEU A 479 -18.02 -0.15 -7.90
N LEU A 480 -16.75 0.21 -7.66
CA LEU A 480 -16.34 1.32 -6.77
C LEU A 480 -16.21 2.67 -7.49
N LEU A 481 -16.11 2.67 -8.82
CA LEU A 481 -16.07 3.87 -9.65
C LEU A 481 -17.48 4.43 -9.94
N ASP A 482 -18.52 3.66 -9.63
CA ASP A 482 -19.91 3.99 -9.87
C ASP A 482 -20.66 4.16 -8.54
N ASP A 483 -20.98 5.40 -8.18
CA ASP A 483 -21.72 5.74 -6.95
C ASP A 483 -23.13 5.10 -6.90
N THR A 484 -23.61 4.54 -8.01
CA THR A 484 -24.91 3.86 -8.12
C THR A 484 -24.90 2.40 -7.68
N THR A 485 -23.74 1.78 -7.40
CA THR A 485 -23.68 0.36 -7.00
C THR A 485 -23.66 0.18 -5.48
N PRO A 486 -24.36 -0.80 -4.87
CA PRO A 486 -24.18 -1.12 -3.45
C PRO A 486 -22.75 -1.61 -3.20
N LYS A 487 -22.10 -1.16 -2.13
CA LYS A 487 -20.72 -1.60 -1.80
C LYS A 487 -20.70 -3.07 -1.38
N LEU A 488 -20.57 -3.97 -2.35
CA LEU A 488 -20.62 -5.42 -2.14
C LEU A 488 -19.44 -5.94 -1.30
N LEU A 489 -18.27 -5.32 -1.44
CA LEU A 489 -16.99 -5.80 -0.91
C LEU A 489 -16.39 -4.92 0.20
N THR A 490 -17.09 -3.89 0.69
CA THR A 490 -16.62 -3.17 1.88
C THR A 490 -17.08 -3.88 3.16
N PRO A 491 -16.20 -4.00 4.18
CA PRO A 491 -16.58 -4.52 5.48
C PRO A 491 -17.75 -3.75 6.11
#